data_AF-Q2Y898-F1
#
_entry.id   AF-Q2Y898-F1
#
_cell.length_a   1.000
_cell.length_b   1.000
_cell.length_c   1.000
_cell.angle_alpha   90.00
_cell.angle_beta   90.00
_cell.angle_gamma   90.00
#
_symmetry.space_group_name_H-M   'P 1'
#
loop_
_entity.id
_entity.type
_entity.pdbx_description
1 polymer ?
#
loop_
_entity_poly.entity_id
_entity_poly.type
_entity_poly.pdbx_seq_one_letter_code
_entity_poly.pdbx_strand_id
1 'polypeptide(L)' 'MKPWAHPGTINTGEAPAYRSALAELKAEGKCPPDIMHRHVKYLNNIVEADHGKL' A
#
# COMPACT_ATOMS: atom_id res chain seq x y z
N MET A 1 5.95 -9.08 -16.50
CA MET A 1 6.11 -8.80 -15.05
C MET A 1 5.25 -9.80 -14.30
N LYS A 2 5.72 -10.40 -13.21
CA LYS A 2 4.92 -11.37 -12.45
C LYS A 2 3.74 -10.63 -11.81
N PRO A 3 2.52 -11.20 -11.72
CA PRO A 3 1.35 -10.49 -11.17
C PRO A 3 1.57 -10.00 -9.73
N TRP A 4 2.30 -10.78 -8.92
CA TRP A 4 2.68 -10.41 -7.55
C TRP A 4 3.77 -9.33 -7.46
N ALA A 5 4.45 -9.02 -8.56
CA ALA A 5 5.46 -7.96 -8.60
C ALA A 5 4.84 -6.58 -8.81
N HIS A 6 3.55 -6.51 -9.14
CA HIS A 6 2.82 -5.25 -9.30
C HIS A 6 1.56 -5.27 -8.42
N PRO A 7 1.69 -4.94 -7.12
CA PRO A 7 0.53 -4.85 -6.25
C PRO A 7 -0.38 -3.71 -6.70
N GLY A 8 -1.70 -3.96 -6.77
CA GLY A 8 -2.71 -2.94 -7.08
C GLY A 8 -3.08 -2.06 -5.88
N THR A 9 -2.61 -2.38 -4.68
CA THR A 9 -2.93 -1.64 -3.46
C THR A 9 -1.74 -1.60 -2.50
N ILE A 10 -1.51 -0.44 -1.88
CA ILE A 10 -0.61 -0.24 -0.74
C ILE A 10 -1.47 0.07 0.49
N ASN A 11 -1.24 -0.66 1.57
CA ASN A 11 -1.80 -0.37 2.88
C ASN A 11 -0.74 0.38 3.72
N THR A 12 -1.15 1.42 4.42
CA THR A 12 -0.32 2.07 5.44
C THR A 12 -1.08 2.25 6.74
N GLY A 13 -0.35 2.54 7.81
CA GLY A 13 -0.93 3.02 9.06
C GLY A 13 -1.58 4.41 8.93
N GLU A 14 -2.06 4.93 10.05
CA GLU A 14 -2.78 6.21 10.12
C GLU A 14 -1.89 7.45 10.11
N ALA A 15 -0.56 7.29 10.03
CA ALA A 15 0.35 8.42 10.06
C ALA A 15 0.07 9.39 8.89
N PRO A 16 -0.19 10.69 9.15
CA PRO A 16 -0.53 11.65 8.11
C PRO A 16 0.52 11.78 6.99
N ALA A 17 1.79 11.52 7.31
CA ALA A 17 2.92 11.62 6.39
C ALA A 17 2.86 10.61 5.22
N TYR A 18 2.09 9.52 5.33
CA TYR A 18 2.04 8.51 4.26
C TYR A 18 1.43 9.03 2.97
N ARG A 19 0.43 9.91 3.07
CA ARG A 19 -0.24 10.46 1.89
C ARG A 19 0.70 11.35 1.08
N SER A 20 1.46 12.23 1.75
CA SER A 20 2.44 13.10 1.08
C SER A 20 3.58 12.28 0.48
N ALA A 21 4.14 11.33 1.23
CA ALA A 21 5.19 10.46 0.74
C ALA A 21 4.76 9.66 -0.50
N LEU A 22 3.53 9.13 -0.52
CA LEU A 22 3.01 8.42 -1.70
C LEU A 22 2.80 9.34 -2.90
N ALA A 23 2.35 10.57 -2.69
CA ALA A 23 2.22 11.55 -3.77
C ALA A 23 3.59 11.89 -4.39
N GLU A 24 4.62 12.09 -3.55
CA GLU A 24 6.00 12.32 -3.98
C GLU A 24 6.54 11.12 -4.77
N LEU A 25 6.37 9.90 -4.26
CA LEU A 25 6.82 8.68 -4.95
C LEU A 25 6.13 8.47 -6.31
N LYS A 26 4.85 8.86 -6.44
CA LYS A 26 4.14 8.85 -7.74
C LYS A 26 4.70 9.92 -8.68
N ALA A 27 4.97 11.12 -8.18
CA ALA A 27 5.56 12.20 -8.97
C ALA A 27 6.98 11.86 -9.46
N GLU A 28 7.76 11.15 -8.63
CA GLU A 28 9.11 10.67 -8.98
C GLU A 28 9.10 9.43 -9.89
N GLY A 29 7.92 8.85 -10.19
CA GLY A 29 7.80 7.62 -11.00
C GLY A 29 8.29 6.36 -10.30
N LYS A 30 8.52 6.41 -8.98
CA LYS A 30 8.94 5.26 -8.15
C LYS A 30 7.77 4.39 -7.71
N CYS A 31 6.55 4.88 -7.88
CA CYS A 31 5.32 4.20 -7.52
C CYS A 31 4.34 4.24 -8.70
N PRO A 32 3.71 3.12 -9.07
CA PRO A 32 2.74 3.11 -10.16
C PRO A 32 1.59 4.08 -9.90
N PRO A 33 1.14 4.85 -10.90
CA PRO A 33 0.11 5.87 -10.71
C PRO A 33 -1.25 5.26 -10.34
N ASP A 34 -1.54 4.06 -10.85
CA ASP A 34 -2.76 3.28 -10.70
C ASP A 34 -2.85 2.54 -9.35
N ILE A 35 -1.79 2.55 -8.53
CA ILE A 35 -1.84 1.90 -7.23
C ILE A 35 -2.80 2.64 -6.29
N MET A 36 -3.70 1.88 -5.67
CA MET A 36 -4.61 2.39 -4.66
C MET A 36 -3.92 2.47 -3.30
N HIS A 37 -4.20 3.54 -2.55
CA HIS A 37 -3.72 3.69 -1.17
C HIS A 37 -4.88 3.49 -0.18
N ARG A 38 -4.68 2.63 0.82
CA ARG A 38 -5.65 2.37 1.87
C ARG A 38 -5.01 2.56 3.24
N HIS A 39 -5.76 3.15 4.17
CA HIS A 39 -5.35 3.29 5.56
C HIS A 39 -5.97 2.12 6.34
N VAL A 40 -5.21 1.06 6.61
CA VAL A 40 -5.70 -0.08 7.41
C VAL A 40 -4.62 -0.55 8.36
N LYS A 41 -4.94 -0.52 9.65
CA LYS A 41 -4.01 -0.92 10.72
C LYS A 41 -3.64 -2.40 10.69
N TYR A 42 -4.52 -3.27 10.18
CA TYR A 42 -4.43 -4.73 10.31
C TYR A 42 -4.14 -5.47 8.99
N LEU A 43 -3.83 -4.75 7.91
CA LEU A 43 -3.55 -5.35 6.60
C LEU A 43 -2.17 -4.91 6.06
N ASN A 44 -1.28 -4.46 6.93
CA ASN A 44 0.05 -3.98 6.53
C ASN A 44 0.98 -5.16 6.22
N ASN A 45 0.80 -6.29 6.90
CA ASN A 45 1.58 -7.50 6.69
C ASN A 45 0.70 -8.66 6.18
N ILE A 46 1.24 -9.49 5.28
CA ILE A 46 0.53 -10.66 4.72
C ILE A 46 0.06 -11.64 5.82
N VAL A 47 0.80 -11.72 6.92
CA VAL A 47 0.47 -12.54 8.10
C VAL A 47 -0.76 -11.98 8.83
N GLU A 48 -0.86 -10.66 8.96
CA GLU A 48 -2.00 -10.02 9.61
C GLU A 48 -3.27 -10.10 8.75
N ALA A 49 -3.10 -10.08 7.42
CA ALA A 49 -4.20 -10.23 6.47
C ALA A 49 -4.83 -11.64 6.51
N ASP A 50 -4.02 -12.69 6.67
CA ASP A 50 -4.50 -14.08 6.75
C ASP A 50 -5.27 -14.36 8.06
N HIS A 51 -4.91 -13.66 9.14
CA HIS A 51 -5.60 -13.75 10.44
C HIS A 51 -6.94 -12.99 10.49
N GLY A 52 -7.36 -12.31 9.43
CA GLY A 52 -8.69 -11.67 9.34
C GLY A 52 -9.86 -12.65 9.22
N LYS A 53 -9.57 -13.96 9.20
CA LYS A 53 -10.55 -15.04 9.18
C LYS A 53 -10.35 -15.93 10.41
N LEU A 54 -10.83 -15.46 11.56
CA LEU A 54 -11.17 -16.31 12.71
C LEU A 54 -12.68 -16.24 12.91
#